data_AF-A0A964Q8E7-F1
#
_entry.id   AF-A0A964Q8E7-F1
#
_cell.length_a   1.000
_cell.length_b   1.000
_cell.length_c   1.000
_cell.angle_alpha   90.00
_cell.angle_beta   90.00
_cell.angle_gamma   90.00
#
_symmetry.space_group_name_H-M   'P 1'
#
loop_
_entity.id
_entity.type
_entity.pdbx_description
1 polymer ?
#
loop_
_entity_poly.entity_id
_entity_poly.type
_entity_poly.pdbx_seq_one_letter_code
_entity_poly.pdbx_strand_id
1 'polypeptide(L)'
;MNNAESLVEEVIEPMDISVEDQSMTLLSSRREILPETRRSQTHKFCIAGHEGYLTVGLFHDGRPGEIFIKMSKEGSTLSGLIQGFCRAFSLALQHGLSTHDAVDRFRGMRFEPMGLTANPEIPETSSILDYVARYLQIHFVERS
;
A
#
# COMPACT_ATOMS: atom_id res chain seq x y z
N MET A 1 -35.26 -21.34 43.49
CA MET A 1 -33.92 -20.72 43.54
C MET A 1 -33.39 -20.75 42.12
N ASN A 2 -33.53 -19.61 41.44
CA ASN A 2 -33.11 -19.36 40.07
C ASN A 2 -31.63 -18.96 40.06
N ASN A 3 -30.88 -19.47 39.09
CA ASN A 3 -29.93 -18.73 38.22
C ASN A 3 -28.94 -19.71 37.61
N ALA A 4 -29.35 -20.33 36.50
CA ALA A 4 -28.42 -20.74 35.46
C ALA A 4 -28.67 -19.76 34.32
N GLU A 5 -27.74 -18.81 34.13
CA GLU A 5 -27.50 -17.96 32.96
C GLU A 5 -26.82 -16.68 33.45
N SER A 6 -25.51 -16.51 33.16
CA SER A 6 -24.84 -15.21 33.28
C SER A 6 -23.37 -15.29 32.82
N LEU A 7 -23.11 -14.57 31.72
CA LEU A 7 -21.87 -13.86 31.34
C LEU A 7 -20.75 -14.74 30.75
N VAL A 8 -20.28 -14.58 29.52
CA VAL A 8 -20.19 -13.37 28.69
C VAL A 8 -20.29 -13.71 27.19
N GLU A 9 -21.36 -13.25 26.55
CA GLU A 9 -21.34 -12.90 25.14
C GLU A 9 -20.54 -11.59 25.06
N GLU A 10 -19.32 -11.64 24.54
CA GLU A 10 -18.59 -10.41 24.22
C GLU A 10 -19.26 -9.83 22.98
N VAL A 11 -20.17 -8.88 23.22
CA VAL A 11 -20.82 -8.06 22.21
C VAL A 11 -19.71 -7.32 21.47
N ILE A 12 -19.37 -7.77 20.28
CA ILE A 12 -18.57 -6.98 19.34
C ILE A 12 -19.51 -5.86 18.88
N GLU A 13 -19.40 -4.70 19.53
CA GLU A 13 -20.10 -3.52 19.03
C GLU A 13 -19.58 -3.23 17.61
N PRO A 14 -20.47 -3.08 16.62
CA PRO A 14 -20.04 -2.65 15.30
C PRO A 14 -19.40 -1.27 15.47
N MET A 15 -18.14 -1.14 15.07
CA MET A 15 -17.53 0.17 14.90
C MET A 15 -18.42 0.96 13.95
N ASP A 16 -19.06 2.02 14.45
CA ASP A 16 -19.72 3.01 13.63
C ASP A 16 -18.66 3.68 12.75
N ILE A 17 -18.44 3.11 11.57
CA ILE A 17 -17.71 3.79 10.52
C ILE A 17 -18.66 4.87 10.01
N SER A 18 -18.56 6.06 10.60
CA SER A 18 -19.09 7.28 10.00
C SER A 18 -18.33 7.47 8.69
N VAL A 19 -18.86 6.92 7.59
CA VAL A 19 -18.31 7.09 6.24
C VAL A 19 -18.63 8.52 5.78
N GLU A 20 -17.92 9.48 6.36
CA GLU A 20 -17.87 10.87 5.90
C GLU A 20 -16.51 11.11 5.27
N ASP A 21 -16.17 10.26 4.32
CA ASP A 21 -15.00 10.42 3.48
C ASP A 21 -15.44 10.62 2.04
N GLN A 22 -15.80 11.86 1.73
CA GLN A 22 -16.23 12.28 0.40
C GLN A 22 -15.09 12.24 -0.66
N SER A 23 -13.92 11.70 -0.32
CA SER A 23 -12.77 11.57 -1.23
C SER A 23 -12.63 10.18 -1.87
N MET A 24 -13.56 9.26 -1.66
CA MET A 24 -13.62 8.05 -2.49
C MET A 24 -14.36 8.39 -3.78
N THR A 25 -13.66 9.09 -4.68
CA THR A 25 -14.09 9.33 -6.06
C THR A 25 -14.69 8.04 -6.58
N LEU A 26 -15.99 8.09 -6.93
CA LEU A 26 -16.78 6.93 -7.34
C LEU A 26 -15.93 6.03 -8.25
N LEU A 27 -15.83 4.73 -7.93
CA LEU A 27 -15.26 3.67 -8.78
C LEU A 27 -16.10 3.56 -10.07
N SER A 28 -16.01 4.59 -10.89
CA SER A 28 -16.83 4.88 -12.05
C SER A 28 -15.89 5.01 -13.23
N SER A 29 -15.24 3.92 -13.59
CA SER A 29 -14.93 3.62 -14.98
C SER A 29 -14.49 2.17 -15.10
N ARG A 30 -14.79 1.58 -16.24
CA ARG A 30 -14.24 0.29 -16.69
C ARG A 30 -12.75 0.23 -16.35
N ARG A 31 -12.30 -0.87 -15.72
CA ARG A 31 -10.88 -1.12 -15.39
C ARG A 31 -9.97 -0.68 -16.54
N GLU A 32 -9.05 0.24 -16.26
CA GLU A 32 -7.99 0.61 -17.18
C GLU A 32 -6.93 -0.50 -17.16
N ILE A 33 -6.80 -1.23 -18.27
CA ILE A 33 -5.88 -2.37 -18.36
C ILE A 33 -4.53 -1.87 -18.87
N LEU A 34 -3.45 -2.18 -18.16
CA LEU A 34 -2.11 -1.88 -18.63
C LEU A 34 -1.76 -2.74 -19.86
N PRO A 35 -1.02 -2.22 -20.85
CA PRO A 35 -0.58 -3.00 -21.99
C PRO A 35 0.39 -4.11 -21.57
N GLU A 36 0.42 -5.19 -22.35
CA GLU A 36 1.31 -6.35 -22.10
C GLU A 36 2.78 -5.93 -21.99
N THR A 37 3.20 -5.03 -22.88
CA THR A 37 4.51 -4.36 -22.84
C THR A 37 4.34 -2.92 -22.38
N ARG A 38 5.06 -2.54 -21.33
CA ARG A 38 4.94 -1.23 -20.70
C ARG A 38 6.26 -0.78 -20.09
N ARG A 39 6.37 0.52 -19.82
CA ARG A 39 7.49 1.05 -19.04
C ARG A 39 7.30 0.67 -17.58
N SER A 40 8.42 0.41 -16.91
CA SER A 40 8.45 0.21 -15.47
C SER A 40 9.70 0.85 -14.88
N GLN A 41 9.62 1.22 -13.61
CA GLN A 41 10.75 1.67 -12.82
C GLN A 41 10.99 0.66 -11.69
N THR A 42 12.22 0.17 -11.55
CA THR A 42 12.60 -0.71 -10.45
C THR A 42 13.61 -0.01 -9.56
N HIS A 43 13.32 0.01 -8.26
CA HIS A 43 14.14 0.61 -7.21
C HIS A 43 14.54 -0.45 -6.19
N LYS A 44 15.82 -0.53 -5.86
CA LYS A 44 16.30 -1.34 -4.74
C LYS A 44 16.21 -0.50 -3.47
N PHE A 45 15.64 -1.06 -2.42
CA PHE A 45 15.61 -0.43 -1.10
C PHE A 45 16.17 -1.36 -0.03
N CYS A 46 16.51 -0.77 1.12
CA CYS A 46 16.88 -1.47 2.34
C CYS A 46 16.30 -0.70 3.50
N ILE A 47 15.50 -1.36 4.35
CA ILE A 47 14.86 -0.78 5.55
C ILE A 47 15.32 -1.61 6.73
N ALA A 48 16.05 -1.00 7.68
CA ALA A 48 16.59 -1.68 8.86
C ALA A 48 17.33 -3.01 8.56
N GLY A 49 18.06 -3.07 7.43
CA GLY A 49 18.78 -4.29 7.01
C GLY A 49 17.94 -5.28 6.18
N HIS A 50 16.63 -5.04 6.03
CA HIS A 50 15.75 -5.81 5.16
C HIS A 50 15.81 -5.25 3.74
N GLU A 51 16.46 -5.99 2.84
CA GLU A 51 16.58 -5.59 1.44
C GLU A 51 15.35 -5.99 0.63
N GLY A 52 14.97 -5.14 -0.32
CA GLY A 52 13.89 -5.44 -1.26
C GLY A 52 13.99 -4.66 -2.56
N TYR A 53 13.09 -4.99 -3.48
CA TYR A 53 12.91 -4.30 -4.74
C TYR A 53 11.45 -3.85 -4.86
N LEU A 54 11.25 -2.59 -5.20
CA LEU A 54 9.98 -2.02 -5.61
C LEU A 54 10.00 -1.86 -7.13
N THR A 55 9.01 -2.42 -7.81
CA THR A 55 8.80 -2.22 -9.24
C THR A 55 7.47 -1.53 -9.46
N VAL A 56 7.47 -0.41 -10.16
CA VAL A 56 6.27 0.37 -10.51
C VAL A 56 6.06 0.25 -12.02
N GLY A 57 4.93 -0.35 -12.43
CA GLY A 57 4.51 -0.41 -13.82
C GLY A 57 3.69 0.82 -14.19
N LEU A 58 3.94 1.41 -15.37
CA LEU A 58 3.38 2.70 -15.76
C LEU A 58 2.39 2.56 -16.91
N PHE A 59 1.36 3.41 -16.87
CA PHE A 59 0.55 3.73 -18.04
C PHE A 59 1.36 4.54 -19.07
N HIS A 60 0.80 4.70 -20.27
CA HIS A 60 1.46 5.41 -21.37
C HIS A 60 1.78 6.87 -21.01
N ASP A 61 0.89 7.50 -20.25
CA ASP A 61 1.00 8.87 -19.73
C ASP A 61 2.01 9.02 -18.57
N GLY A 62 2.59 7.90 -18.08
CA GLY A 62 3.56 7.88 -16.99
C GLY A 62 2.96 7.72 -15.60
N ARG A 63 1.63 7.67 -15.45
CA ARG A 63 0.99 7.40 -14.16
C ARG A 63 1.31 5.96 -13.68
N PRO A 64 1.54 5.74 -12.38
CA PRO A 64 1.58 4.39 -11.80
C PRO A 64 0.27 3.63 -12.05
N GLY A 65 0.38 2.41 -12.57
CA GLY A 65 -0.77 1.52 -12.79
C GLY A 65 -0.67 0.18 -12.07
N GLU A 66 0.50 -0.18 -11.58
CA GLU A 66 0.72 -1.37 -10.74
C GLU A 66 2.02 -1.24 -9.95
N ILE A 67 2.09 -1.97 -8.85
CA ILE A 67 3.29 -2.10 -8.04
C ILE A 67 3.58 -3.57 -7.72
N PHE A 68 4.86 -3.89 -7.59
CA PHE A 68 5.33 -5.17 -7.08
C PHE A 68 6.44 -4.92 -6.08
N ILE A 69 6.42 -5.70 -5.01
CA ILE A 69 7.45 -5.65 -3.99
C ILE A 69 8.00 -7.06 -3.80
N LYS A 70 9.33 -7.18 -3.87
CA LYS A 70 10.04 -8.42 -3.60
C LYS A 70 11.04 -8.20 -2.47
N MET A 71 10.84 -8.88 -1.36
CA MET A 71 11.76 -8.85 -0.22
C MET A 71 12.78 -9.99 -0.29
N SER A 72 14.00 -9.70 0.13
CA SER A 72 15.07 -10.68 0.30
C SER A 72 15.02 -11.25 1.71
N LYS A 73 14.80 -12.57 1.82
CA LYS A 73 14.88 -13.33 3.09
C LYS A 73 13.78 -13.06 4.12
N GLU A 74 12.58 -12.68 3.67
CA GLU A 74 11.41 -12.61 4.55
C GLU A 74 10.67 -13.93 4.66
N GLY A 75 10.01 -14.13 5.81
CA GLY A 75 9.11 -15.26 6.02
C GLY A 75 7.97 -15.29 4.99
N SER A 76 7.41 -16.48 4.77
CA SER A 76 6.31 -16.68 3.80
C SER A 76 5.07 -15.85 4.13
N THR A 77 4.79 -15.62 5.41
CA THR A 77 3.66 -14.79 5.87
C THR A 77 3.79 -13.34 5.42
N LEU A 78 4.91 -12.69 5.73
CA LEU A 78 5.11 -11.27 5.34
C LEU A 78 5.20 -11.13 3.82
N SER A 79 5.92 -12.03 3.15
CA SER A 79 5.98 -12.08 1.69
C SER A 79 4.59 -12.25 1.07
N GLY A 80 3.76 -13.12 1.62
CA GLY A 80 2.38 -13.34 1.18
C GLY A 80 1.50 -12.10 1.35
N LEU A 81 1.58 -11.45 2.51
CA LEU A 81 0.83 -10.21 2.78
C LEU A 81 1.24 -9.08 1.82
N ILE A 82 2.55 -8.90 1.60
CA ILE A 82 3.07 -7.92 0.65
C ILE A 82 2.59 -8.20 -0.78
N GLN A 83 2.62 -9.45 -1.21
CA GLN A 83 2.13 -9.83 -2.55
C GLN A 83 0.61 -9.61 -2.68
N GLY A 84 -0.15 -9.94 -1.64
CA GLY A 84 -1.59 -9.65 -1.57
C GLY A 84 -1.87 -8.15 -1.68
N PHE A 85 -1.15 -7.34 -0.90
CA PHE A 85 -1.23 -5.89 -0.96
C PHE A 85 -0.89 -5.36 -2.35
N CYS A 86 0.23 -5.78 -2.95
CA CYS A 86 0.64 -5.32 -4.28
C CYS A 86 -0.46 -5.57 -5.33
N ARG A 87 -1.09 -6.75 -5.29
CA ARG A 87 -2.20 -7.09 -6.19
C ARG A 87 -3.43 -6.20 -5.96
N ALA A 88 -3.84 -6.03 -4.70
CA ALA A 88 -4.99 -5.21 -4.35
C ALA A 88 -4.76 -3.73 -4.73
N PHE A 89 -3.58 -3.19 -4.43
CA PHE A 89 -3.20 -1.82 -4.75
C PHE A 89 -3.14 -1.59 -6.26
N SER A 90 -2.56 -2.52 -7.01
CA SER A 90 -2.53 -2.44 -8.48
C SER A 90 -3.92 -2.45 -9.09
N LEU A 91 -4.83 -3.27 -8.56
CA LEU A 91 -6.24 -3.24 -8.97
C LEU A 91 -6.89 -1.89 -8.64
N ALA A 92 -6.65 -1.36 -7.44
CA ALA A 92 -7.21 -0.06 -7.05
C ALA A 92 -6.75 1.06 -8.00
N LEU A 93 -5.46 1.14 -8.34
CA LEU A 93 -4.93 2.09 -9.32
C LEU A 93 -5.63 1.96 -10.68
N GLN A 94 -5.80 0.73 -11.17
CA GLN A 94 -6.48 0.44 -12.45
C GLN A 94 -7.97 0.74 -12.43
N HIS A 95 -8.57 0.85 -11.25
CA HIS A 95 -9.97 1.23 -11.06
C HIS A 95 -10.16 2.70 -10.68
N GLY A 96 -9.10 3.51 -10.75
CA GLY A 96 -9.18 4.97 -10.62
C GLY A 96 -8.72 5.53 -9.28
N LEU A 97 -8.12 4.72 -8.39
CA LEU A 97 -7.41 5.27 -7.24
C LEU A 97 -6.25 6.14 -7.73
N SER A 98 -6.30 7.44 -7.42
CA SER A 98 -5.22 8.33 -7.80
C SER A 98 -3.96 8.04 -6.98
N THR A 99 -2.78 8.27 -7.57
CA THR A 99 -1.51 8.10 -6.83
C THR A 99 -1.45 9.04 -5.62
N HIS A 100 -2.00 10.24 -5.73
CA HIS A 100 -2.09 11.20 -4.62
C HIS A 100 -2.88 10.62 -3.45
N ASP A 101 -4.12 10.17 -3.69
CA ASP A 101 -4.97 9.62 -2.64
C ASP A 101 -4.35 8.36 -2.03
N ALA A 102 -3.74 7.52 -2.86
CA ALA A 102 -3.02 6.36 -2.37
C ALA A 102 -1.89 6.75 -1.40
N VAL A 103 -1.07 7.74 -1.75
CA VAL A 103 0.02 8.22 -0.89
C VAL A 103 -0.52 8.71 0.45
N ASP A 104 -1.57 9.52 0.45
CA ASP A 104 -2.14 10.08 1.67
C ASP A 104 -2.69 9.01 2.62
N ARG A 105 -3.16 7.87 2.10
CA ARG A 105 -3.70 6.76 2.91
C ARG A 105 -2.63 5.90 3.56
N PHE A 106 -1.52 5.66 2.87
CA PHE A 106 -0.51 4.70 3.32
C PHE A 106 0.69 5.36 4.00
N ARG A 107 0.90 6.66 3.79
CA ARG A 107 1.95 7.41 4.49
C ARG A 107 1.69 7.41 6.00
N GLY A 108 2.73 7.12 6.77
CA GLY A 108 2.68 7.04 8.23
C GLY A 108 2.15 5.72 8.79
N MET A 109 1.77 4.75 7.95
CA MET A 109 1.38 3.41 8.41
C MET A 109 2.56 2.74 9.12
N ARG A 110 2.31 2.16 10.31
CA ARG A 110 3.36 1.66 11.21
C ARG A 110 3.31 0.14 11.37
N PHE A 111 4.38 -0.53 10.99
CA PHE A 111 4.63 -1.95 11.27
C PHE A 111 6.02 -2.35 10.77
N GLU A 112 6.56 -3.46 11.28
CA GLU A 112 7.89 -3.96 10.90
C GLU A 112 7.92 -4.59 9.48
N PRO A 113 8.98 -4.40 8.69
CA PRO A 113 10.22 -3.69 9.04
C PRO A 113 10.08 -2.15 8.95
N MET A 114 10.62 -1.45 9.95
CA MET A 114 10.67 0.02 9.99
C MET A 114 12.02 0.56 10.48
N GLY A 115 12.28 1.85 10.27
CA GLY A 115 13.50 2.53 10.70
C GLY A 115 14.33 3.08 9.53
N LEU A 116 15.65 3.17 9.74
CA LEU A 116 16.58 3.79 8.80
C LEU A 116 16.61 3.05 7.46
N THR A 117 16.76 3.82 6.38
CA THR A 117 16.87 3.28 5.02
C THR A 117 18.17 3.68 4.34
N ALA A 118 18.53 2.96 3.28
CA ALA A 118 19.67 3.32 2.42
C ALA A 118 19.34 4.41 1.38
N ASN A 119 18.09 4.87 1.31
CA ASN A 119 17.66 5.89 0.36
C ASN A 119 17.81 7.29 0.97
N PRO A 120 18.67 8.18 0.42
CA PRO A 120 18.86 9.53 0.96
C PRO A 120 17.60 10.41 0.85
N GLU A 121 16.69 10.14 -0.10
CA GLU A 121 15.42 10.86 -0.22
C GLU A 121 14.40 10.42 0.84
N ILE A 122 14.58 9.24 1.43
CA ILE A 122 13.71 8.66 2.46
C ILE A 122 14.57 8.09 3.61
N PRO A 123 15.22 8.93 4.45
CA PRO A 123 16.22 8.46 5.40
C PRO A 123 15.70 7.47 6.46
N GLU A 124 14.41 7.57 6.79
CA GLU A 124 13.71 6.72 7.77
C GLU A 124 12.29 6.45 7.27
N THR A 125 11.71 5.31 7.64
CA THR A 125 10.32 4.96 7.32
C THR A 125 9.63 4.26 8.49
N SER A 126 8.31 4.39 8.59
CA SER A 126 7.51 3.72 9.63
C SER A 126 7.03 2.31 9.25
N SER A 127 7.18 1.92 7.99
CA SER A 127 6.96 0.56 7.48
C SER A 127 7.44 0.45 6.03
N ILE A 128 7.33 -0.73 5.45
CA ILE A 128 7.50 -0.93 4.00
C ILE A 128 6.42 -0.19 3.17
N LEU A 129 5.19 -0.08 3.66
CA LEU A 129 4.11 0.60 2.92
C LEU A 129 4.24 2.12 3.01
N ASP A 130 4.64 2.63 4.17
CA ASP A 130 5.02 4.03 4.31
C ASP A 130 6.17 4.38 3.36
N TYR A 131 7.20 3.50 3.26
CA TYR A 131 8.31 3.70 2.34
C TYR A 131 7.85 3.79 0.88
N VAL A 132 6.97 2.87 0.46
CA VAL A 132 6.41 2.84 -0.89
C VAL A 132 5.57 4.09 -1.15
N ALA A 133 4.74 4.51 -0.19
CA ALA A 133 3.94 5.74 -0.32
C ALA A 133 4.86 6.97 -0.49
N ARG A 134 5.89 7.11 0.33
CA ARG A 134 6.85 8.21 0.23
C ARG A 134 7.65 8.18 -1.08
N TYR A 135 8.02 6.99 -1.54
CA TYR A 135 8.66 6.83 -2.86
C TYR A 135 7.72 7.26 -3.99
N LEU A 136 6.46 6.84 -3.96
CA LEU A 136 5.48 7.24 -4.96
C LEU A 136 5.23 8.75 -4.94
N GLN A 137 5.19 9.36 -3.76
CA GLN A 137 5.06 10.80 -3.58
C GLN A 137 6.17 11.56 -4.32
N ILE A 138 7.42 11.22 -4.03
CA ILE A 138 8.61 11.92 -4.55
C ILE A 138 8.75 11.74 -6.07
N HIS A 139 8.46 10.54 -6.59
CA HIS A 139 8.74 10.23 -7.99
C HIS A 139 7.55 10.40 -8.95
N PHE A 140 6.32 10.38 -8.45
CA PHE A 140 5.12 10.39 -9.31
C PHE A 140 4.06 11.44 -8.93
N VAL A 141 4.20 12.12 -7.78
CA VAL A 141 3.27 13.19 -7.37
C VAL A 141 3.97 14.55 -7.44
N GLU A 142 5.10 14.72 -6.76
CA GLU A 142 5.79 16.02 -6.66
C GLU A 142 6.51 16.44 -7.95
N ARG A 143 6.75 15.49 -8.86
CA ARG A 143 7.39 15.73 -10.16
C ARG A 143 6.40 15.86 -11.33
N SER A 144 5.11 15.76 -11.06
CA SER A 144 4.03 15.72 -12.05
C SER A 144 3.36 17.07 -12.25
#